data_AF-A0A2C6MCS8-F1
#
_entry.id   AF-A0A2C6MCS8-F1
#
_cell.length_a   1.000
_cell.length_b   1.000
_cell.length_c   1.000
_cell.angle_alpha   90.00
_cell.angle_beta   90.00
_cell.angle_gamma   90.00
#
_symmetry.space_group_name_H-M   'P 1'
#
loop_
_entity.id
_entity.type
_entity.pdbx_description
1 polymer ?
#
loop_
_entity_poly.entity_id
_entity_poly.type
_entity_poly.pdbx_seq_one_letter_code
_entity_poly.pdbx_strand_id
1 'polypeptide(L)'
;MKTALLGGCTTLHQCEETLNKLVEPGELLGKIPITAVDWHVITNAFKKILAKCGESDGTSKIWANYPTCAALYLIQAGIWLYEKGEFWPKVYENINITQRTYLTWAQRFIAFLEKNKLPTFSDTGGYRYLTPILGHGGIPTYCLPDFFKYVLSRAIHSTEVSGDDILNDLADTTRFFVDKPVQRFLTKGGDYAFDFVHRCMDMAQEFRSRQLVAPEHVGLPARIVNHYIDWAQKEVAVGSESDGHYLRSPSLQYQPYELGIVINLPAQSLKGWVQTAEWKIISDKGFLKRVRHPIRYIGSKSEIPEQELPLFPAEEYRITFLADNTELRTWVLPIPKNKPFRAFHPDNGRLIRTEGISGEETWLVLQHGWTVQTGEVKVIEEFPPWVPPGGTTGACLSNSVDLLNLPYGDPKGKP
;
A
#
# COMPACT_ATOMS: atom_id res chain seq x y z
N MET A 1 -4.36 22.45 21.59
CA MET A 1 -4.22 23.55 20.60
C MET A 1 -3.00 24.37 20.98
N LYS A 2 -1.93 24.37 20.18
CA LYS A 2 -0.86 25.36 20.35
C LYS A 2 -1.48 26.75 20.22
N THR A 3 -1.20 27.62 21.17
CA THR A 3 -1.53 29.03 21.10
C THR A 3 -0.87 29.61 19.85
N ALA A 4 -1.60 30.43 19.08
CA ALA A 4 -1.06 31.13 17.91
C ALA A 4 0.22 31.88 18.30
N LEU A 5 1.31 31.68 17.56
CA LEU A 5 2.62 32.26 17.87
C LEU A 5 2.54 33.81 17.87
N LEU A 6 1.67 34.35 17.02
CA LEU A 6 1.44 35.78 16.84
C LEU A 6 0.22 36.28 17.62
N GLY A 7 -0.33 35.48 18.56
CA GLY A 7 -1.53 35.83 19.32
C GLY A 7 -1.41 37.11 20.16
N GLY A 8 -0.20 37.52 20.52
CA GLY A 8 0.10 38.79 21.20
C GLY A 8 0.48 39.94 20.27
N CYS A 9 0.62 39.71 18.96
CA CYS A 9 0.99 40.73 17.99
C CYS A 9 -0.25 41.51 17.53
N THR A 10 -0.19 42.84 17.69
CA THR A 10 -1.24 43.77 17.23
C THR A 10 -0.88 44.46 15.91
N THR A 11 0.38 44.40 15.50
CA THR A 11 0.88 45.00 14.25
C THR A 11 1.76 44.02 13.48
N LEU A 12 1.84 44.19 12.16
CA LEU A 12 2.72 43.39 11.30
C LEU A 12 4.21 43.58 11.66
N HIS A 13 4.58 44.73 12.22
CA HIS A 13 5.94 44.96 12.70
C HIS A 13 6.28 44.07 13.90
N GLN A 14 5.36 43.93 14.86
CA GLN A 14 5.54 42.99 15.98
C GLN A 14 5.62 41.53 15.48
N CYS A 15 4.84 41.17 14.47
CA CYS A 15 4.94 39.85 13.84
C CYS A 15 6.34 39.62 13.24
N GLU A 16 6.85 40.60 12.48
CA GLU A 16 8.19 40.53 11.88
C GLU A 16 9.28 40.37 12.95
N GLU A 17 9.27 41.20 13.99
CA GLU A 17 10.24 41.11 15.09
C GLU A 17 10.18 39.78 15.83
N THR A 18 8.98 39.24 16.02
CA THR A 18 8.77 37.95 16.70
C THR A 18 9.32 36.82 15.86
N LEU A 19 9.02 36.79 14.56
CA LEU A 19 9.45 35.72 13.66
C LEU A 19 10.93 35.80 13.34
N ASN A 20 11.48 36.99 13.18
CA ASN A 20 12.90 37.18 12.87
C ASN A 20 13.82 36.63 13.97
N LYS A 21 13.38 36.64 15.24
CA LYS A 21 14.12 36.03 16.36
C LYS A 21 14.24 34.50 16.28
N LEU A 22 13.39 33.86 15.47
CA LEU A 22 13.34 32.40 15.31
C LEU A 22 14.08 31.92 14.04
N VAL A 23 14.62 32.84 13.24
CA VAL A 23 15.38 32.50 12.04
C VAL A 23 16.82 32.19 12.45
N GLU A 24 17.21 30.92 12.29
CA GLU A 24 18.55 30.45 12.61
C GLU A 24 19.34 30.14 11.33
N PRO A 25 20.60 30.60 11.20
CA PRO A 25 21.45 30.27 10.05
C PRO A 25 21.62 28.76 9.87
N GLY A 26 21.65 28.30 8.62
CA GLY A 26 21.77 26.88 8.28
C GLY A 26 20.49 26.06 8.47
N GLU A 27 19.48 26.60 9.15
CA GLU A 27 18.25 25.90 9.49
C GLU A 27 17.13 26.09 8.47
N LEU A 28 16.15 25.18 8.49
CA LEU A 28 14.98 25.30 7.64
C LEU A 28 13.88 26.14 8.29
N LEU A 29 13.43 27.16 7.56
CA LEU A 29 12.33 28.03 7.97
C LEU A 29 11.01 27.28 8.30
N GLY A 30 10.77 26.10 7.72
CA GLY A 30 9.61 25.26 8.05
C GLY A 30 9.63 24.67 9.47
N LYS A 31 10.75 24.75 10.20
CA LYS A 31 10.81 24.43 11.63
C LYS A 31 10.00 25.42 12.48
N ILE A 32 9.82 26.65 12.00
CA ILE A 32 9.06 27.68 12.72
C ILE A 32 7.57 27.28 12.70
N PRO A 33 6.93 27.04 13.86
CA PRO A 33 5.59 26.45 13.94
C PRO A 33 4.49 27.49 13.68
N ILE A 34 4.41 28.02 12.47
CA ILE A 34 3.35 28.93 12.03
C ILE A 34 2.01 28.18 11.96
N THR A 35 1.02 28.65 12.72
CA THR A 35 -0.34 28.09 12.68
C THR A 35 -1.18 28.72 11.56
N ALA A 36 -2.32 28.10 11.23
CA ALA A 36 -3.30 28.65 10.28
C ALA A 36 -3.77 30.06 10.66
N VAL A 37 -3.91 30.32 11.96
CA VAL A 37 -4.28 31.63 12.49
C VAL A 37 -3.17 32.66 12.24
N ASP A 38 -1.93 32.31 12.53
CA ASP A 38 -0.76 33.19 12.32
C ASP A 38 -0.63 33.59 10.84
N TRP A 39 -0.74 32.62 9.93
CA TRP A 39 -0.64 32.88 8.50
C TRP A 39 -1.80 33.74 7.98
N HIS A 40 -3.01 33.56 8.51
CA HIS A 40 -4.16 34.38 8.14
C HIS A 40 -3.95 35.85 8.55
N VAL A 41 -3.36 36.10 9.72
CA VAL A 41 -2.98 37.45 10.17
C VAL A 41 -1.99 38.11 9.19
N ILE A 42 -0.91 37.40 8.82
CA ILE A 42 0.09 37.88 7.85
C ILE A 42 -0.56 38.16 6.49
N THR A 43 -1.35 37.20 5.98
CA THR A 43 -2.00 37.27 4.67
C THR A 43 -2.93 38.49 4.59
N ASN A 44 -3.75 38.73 5.61
CA ASN A 44 -4.65 39.88 5.64
C ASN A 44 -3.91 41.22 5.73
N ALA A 45 -2.80 41.27 6.48
CA ALA A 45 -1.96 42.46 6.55
C ALA A 45 -1.34 42.78 5.17
N PHE A 46 -0.85 41.76 4.46
CA PHE A 46 -0.32 41.92 3.09
C PHE A 46 -1.39 42.41 2.11
N LYS A 47 -2.59 41.81 2.12
CA LYS A 47 -3.72 42.28 1.29
C LYS A 47 -4.02 43.76 1.52
N LYS A 48 -4.05 44.21 2.78
CA LYS A 48 -4.28 45.63 3.12
C LYS A 48 -3.18 46.54 2.59
N ILE A 49 -1.92 46.13 2.69
CA ILE A 49 -0.78 46.91 2.17
C ILE A 49 -0.87 47.01 0.65
N LEU A 50 -1.10 45.89 -0.04
CA LEU A 50 -1.21 45.83 -1.50
C LEU A 50 -2.41 46.64 -2.02
N ALA A 51 -3.56 46.58 -1.34
CA ALA A 51 -4.73 47.37 -1.70
C ALA A 51 -4.51 48.88 -1.51
N LYS A 52 -3.75 49.28 -0.49
CA LYS A 52 -3.50 50.70 -0.18
C LYS A 52 -2.39 51.31 -1.06
N CYS A 53 -1.33 50.57 -1.32
CA CYS A 53 -0.14 51.08 -2.00
C CYS A 53 -0.07 50.70 -3.49
N GLY A 54 -0.94 49.80 -3.96
CA GLY A 54 -0.79 49.15 -5.25
C GLY A 54 0.24 48.02 -5.20
N GLU A 55 0.26 47.21 -6.26
CA GLU A 55 1.00 45.95 -6.28
C GLU A 55 2.53 46.13 -6.23
N SER A 56 3.09 47.06 -7.01
CA SER A 56 4.53 47.33 -7.09
C SER A 56 5.08 47.91 -5.78
N ASP A 57 4.50 49.03 -5.33
CA ASP A 57 4.96 49.72 -4.11
C ASP A 57 4.62 48.91 -2.87
N GLY A 58 3.46 48.24 -2.85
CA GLY A 58 3.08 47.32 -1.78
C GLY A 58 4.04 46.14 -1.65
N THR A 59 4.42 45.49 -2.77
CA THR A 59 5.44 44.43 -2.76
C THR A 59 6.78 44.94 -2.26
N SER A 60 7.23 46.09 -2.74
CA SER A 60 8.49 46.70 -2.31
C SER A 60 8.47 47.00 -0.81
N LYS A 61 7.35 47.54 -0.30
CA LYS A 61 7.15 47.86 1.11
C LYS A 61 7.12 46.61 1.99
N ILE A 62 6.48 45.53 1.53
CA ILE A 62 6.42 44.26 2.26
C ILE A 62 7.85 43.69 2.42
N TRP A 63 8.59 43.54 1.33
CA TRP A 63 9.92 42.94 1.39
C TRP A 63 10.99 43.83 2.04
N ALA A 64 10.80 45.16 2.06
CA ALA A 64 11.70 46.07 2.74
C ALA A 64 11.52 46.07 4.27
N ASN A 65 10.27 45.97 4.74
CA ASN A 65 9.94 46.16 6.17
C ASN A 65 9.58 44.86 6.90
N TYR A 66 9.11 43.85 6.18
CA TYR A 66 8.59 42.59 6.73
C TYR A 66 9.12 41.36 5.95
N PRO A 67 10.43 41.25 5.68
CA PRO A 67 10.99 40.18 4.85
C PRO A 67 10.81 38.78 5.45
N THR A 68 10.84 38.63 6.77
CA THR A 68 10.67 37.34 7.45
C THR A 68 9.24 36.86 7.35
N CYS A 69 8.26 37.76 7.59
CA CYS A 69 6.86 37.49 7.34
C CYS A 69 6.62 37.09 5.88
N ALA A 70 7.27 37.75 4.92
CA ALA A 70 7.11 37.46 3.50
C ALA A 70 7.69 36.09 3.12
N ALA A 71 8.86 35.74 3.65
CA ALA A 71 9.48 34.45 3.44
C ALA A 71 8.65 33.30 4.03
N LEU A 72 8.20 33.45 5.28
CA LEU A 72 7.34 32.45 5.93
C LEU A 72 5.97 32.35 5.27
N TYR A 73 5.41 33.45 4.78
CA TYR A 73 4.17 33.41 4.00
C TYR A 73 4.30 32.51 2.76
N LEU A 74 5.39 32.64 1.99
CA LEU A 74 5.62 31.81 0.79
C LEU A 74 5.78 30.33 1.14
N ILE A 75 6.47 30.03 2.23
CA ILE A 75 6.62 28.65 2.72
C ILE A 75 5.26 28.07 3.11
N GLN A 76 4.47 28.80 3.91
CA GLN A 76 3.14 28.33 4.30
C GLN A 76 2.19 28.20 3.11
N ALA A 77 2.30 29.08 2.11
CA ALA A 77 1.61 28.90 0.84
C ALA A 77 2.04 27.59 0.13
N GLY A 78 3.33 27.24 0.20
CA GLY A 78 3.84 25.98 -0.34
C GLY A 78 3.30 24.77 0.41
N ILE A 79 3.08 24.90 1.71
CA ILE A 79 2.52 23.83 2.53
C ILE A 79 1.01 23.66 2.30
N TRP A 80 0.24 24.76 2.25
CA TRP A 80 -1.23 24.67 2.29
C TRP A 80 -1.92 24.89 0.95
N LEU A 81 -1.30 25.62 0.01
CA LEU A 81 -1.92 25.95 -1.26
C LEU A 81 -1.35 25.14 -2.43
N TYR A 82 -0.20 24.49 -2.28
CA TYR A 82 0.36 23.66 -3.33
C TYR A 82 -0.59 22.52 -3.68
N GLU A 83 -0.94 22.40 -4.94
CA GLU A 83 -1.80 21.34 -5.46
C GLU A 83 -1.41 21.00 -6.90
N LYS A 84 -1.15 19.72 -7.20
CA LYS A 84 -0.93 19.20 -8.56
C LYS A 84 0.08 20.00 -9.41
N GLY A 85 1.17 20.46 -8.81
CA GLY A 85 2.20 21.24 -9.51
C GLY A 85 1.91 22.74 -9.61
N GLU A 86 0.75 23.21 -9.16
CA GLU A 86 0.40 24.62 -9.07
C GLU A 86 0.87 25.20 -7.74
N PHE A 87 1.61 26.31 -7.81
CA PHE A 87 2.03 27.09 -6.63
C PHE A 87 1.79 28.57 -6.84
N TRP A 88 2.50 29.17 -7.82
CA TRP A 88 2.41 30.61 -8.07
C TRP A 88 0.98 31.08 -8.35
N PRO A 89 0.15 30.35 -9.12
CA PRO A 89 -1.27 30.68 -9.26
C PRO A 89 -2.01 30.88 -7.95
N LYS A 90 -1.87 29.92 -7.05
CA LYS A 90 -2.53 29.95 -5.75
C LYS A 90 -1.99 31.08 -4.87
N VAL A 91 -0.69 31.39 -4.95
CA VAL A 91 -0.09 32.52 -4.22
C VAL A 91 -0.70 33.84 -4.68
N TYR A 92 -0.68 34.12 -5.98
CA TYR A 92 -1.11 35.43 -6.46
C TYR A 92 -2.62 35.66 -6.32
N GLU A 93 -3.43 34.59 -6.43
CA GLU A 93 -4.85 34.61 -6.09
C GLU A 93 -5.04 34.86 -4.59
N ASN A 94 -4.24 34.22 -3.74
CA ASN A 94 -4.41 34.33 -2.29
C ASN A 94 -4.06 35.71 -1.74
N ILE A 95 -3.18 36.51 -2.35
CA ILE A 95 -2.87 37.89 -1.91
C ILE A 95 -3.30 38.98 -2.90
N ASN A 96 -4.09 38.64 -3.91
CA ASN A 96 -4.61 39.57 -4.92
C ASN A 96 -3.51 40.34 -5.67
N ILE A 97 -2.49 39.65 -6.15
CA ILE A 97 -1.46 40.21 -7.04
C ILE A 97 -1.55 39.57 -8.43
N THR A 98 -0.86 40.15 -9.42
CA THR A 98 -0.79 39.60 -10.77
C THR A 98 0.38 38.65 -10.94
N GLN A 99 0.32 37.83 -12.00
CA GLN A 99 1.42 36.98 -12.44
C GLN A 99 2.72 37.78 -12.70
N ARG A 100 2.66 39.08 -13.03
CA ARG A 100 3.88 39.85 -13.32
C ARG A 100 4.78 40.03 -12.09
N THR A 101 4.20 39.98 -10.89
CA THR A 101 4.90 40.27 -9.63
C THR A 101 5.46 39.04 -8.94
N TYR A 102 5.09 37.82 -9.39
CA TYR A 102 5.60 36.59 -8.76
C TYR A 102 7.13 36.49 -8.85
N LEU A 103 7.73 36.91 -9.98
CA LEU A 103 9.18 36.87 -10.18
C LEU A 103 9.90 37.73 -9.14
N THR A 104 9.34 38.88 -8.79
CA THR A 104 9.89 39.74 -7.74
C THR A 104 9.85 39.05 -6.38
N TRP A 105 8.71 38.46 -6.00
CA TRP A 105 8.59 37.72 -4.73
C TRP A 105 9.55 36.54 -4.67
N ALA A 106 9.65 35.78 -5.76
CA ALA A 106 10.58 34.67 -5.90
C ALA A 106 12.04 35.10 -5.70
N GLN A 107 12.47 36.16 -6.40
CA GLN A 107 13.84 36.65 -6.30
C GLN A 107 14.16 37.21 -4.91
N ARG A 108 13.19 37.92 -4.29
CA ARG A 108 13.33 38.44 -2.93
C ARG A 108 13.41 37.32 -1.90
N PHE A 109 12.70 36.21 -2.10
CA PHE A 109 12.83 35.02 -1.27
C PHE A 109 14.24 34.43 -1.34
N ILE A 110 14.80 34.25 -2.54
CA ILE A 110 16.18 33.76 -2.69
C ILE A 110 17.17 34.70 -2.01
N ALA A 111 17.05 36.02 -2.23
CA ALA A 111 17.90 37.01 -1.59
C ALA A 111 17.76 36.99 -0.04
N PHE A 112 16.56 36.70 0.47
CA PHE A 112 16.33 36.51 1.90
C PHE A 112 17.07 35.28 2.44
N LEU A 113 17.03 34.15 1.72
CA LEU A 113 17.77 32.93 2.11
C LEU A 113 19.27 33.20 2.17
N GLU A 114 19.83 33.80 1.11
CA GLU A 114 21.25 34.14 1.02
C GLU A 114 21.67 35.09 2.15
N LYS A 115 20.91 36.16 2.37
CA LYS A 115 21.18 37.15 3.44
C LYS A 115 21.22 36.52 4.83
N ASN A 116 20.34 35.56 5.10
CA ASN A 116 20.23 34.90 6.39
C ASN A 116 21.06 33.61 6.49
N LYS A 117 21.88 33.29 5.46
CA LYS A 117 22.70 32.07 5.39
C LYS A 117 21.87 30.80 5.55
N LEU A 118 20.69 30.78 4.94
CA LEU A 118 19.78 29.65 4.93
C LEU A 118 20.05 28.77 3.69
N PRO A 119 19.75 27.46 3.75
CA PRO A 119 19.89 26.57 2.60
C PRO A 119 19.16 27.09 1.34
N THR A 120 19.88 27.30 0.23
CA THR A 120 19.28 27.85 -1.00
C THR A 120 18.77 26.79 -1.96
N PHE A 121 19.14 25.52 -1.77
CA PHE A 121 18.81 24.39 -2.64
C PHE A 121 19.17 24.63 -4.13
N SER A 122 20.17 25.47 -4.41
CA SER A 122 20.50 25.90 -5.78
C SER A 122 21.12 24.81 -6.66
N ASP A 123 21.75 23.82 -6.03
CA ASP A 123 22.40 22.64 -6.62
C ASP A 123 21.44 21.45 -6.83
N THR A 124 20.18 21.59 -6.42
CA THR A 124 19.23 20.46 -6.37
C THR A 124 18.44 20.22 -7.66
N GLY A 125 18.62 21.08 -8.67
CA GLY A 125 17.83 21.06 -9.91
C GLY A 125 16.35 21.46 -9.71
N GLY A 126 15.55 21.30 -10.76
CA GLY A 126 14.13 21.68 -10.73
C GLY A 126 13.88 23.17 -10.97
N TYR A 127 12.78 23.69 -10.40
CA TYR A 127 12.35 25.05 -10.67
C TYR A 127 13.05 26.02 -9.72
N ARG A 128 13.98 26.83 -10.25
CA ARG A 128 14.82 27.80 -9.52
C ARG A 128 14.12 28.54 -8.36
N TYR A 129 12.86 28.92 -8.56
CA TYR A 129 12.11 29.75 -7.63
C TYR A 129 11.10 29.01 -6.76
N LEU A 130 10.76 27.78 -7.11
CA LEU A 130 9.80 26.97 -6.37
C LEU A 130 10.50 25.94 -5.48
N THR A 131 11.59 25.33 -5.97
CA THR A 131 12.33 24.30 -5.23
C THR A 131 12.76 24.80 -3.85
N PRO A 132 13.33 26.02 -3.68
CA PRO A 132 13.78 26.47 -2.36
C PRO A 132 12.62 26.70 -1.39
N ILE A 133 11.47 27.19 -1.88
CA ILE A 133 10.26 27.38 -1.05
C ILE A 133 9.75 26.04 -0.51
N LEU A 134 9.64 25.05 -1.38
CA LEU A 134 9.17 23.71 -0.99
C LEU A 134 10.19 22.99 -0.12
N GLY A 135 11.49 23.12 -0.41
CA GLY A 135 12.57 22.56 0.40
C GLY A 135 12.52 23.04 1.85
N HIS A 136 12.26 24.34 2.06
CA HIS A 136 12.06 24.88 3.39
C HIS A 136 10.74 24.48 4.06
N GLY A 137 9.67 24.23 3.30
CA GLY A 137 8.35 23.87 3.83
C GLY A 137 8.15 22.38 4.15
N GLY A 138 9.10 21.53 3.74
CA GLY A 138 8.97 20.08 3.82
C GLY A 138 7.91 19.55 2.85
N ILE A 139 7.09 18.61 3.30
CA ILE A 139 6.08 17.95 2.44
C ILE A 139 4.77 18.75 2.42
N PRO A 140 4.29 19.26 1.27
CA PRO A 140 2.99 19.93 1.18
C PRO A 140 1.83 19.07 1.69
N THR A 141 0.78 19.69 2.22
CA THR A 141 -0.39 18.99 2.75
C THR A 141 -1.05 18.11 1.70
N TYR A 142 -1.15 18.58 0.46
CA TYR A 142 -1.66 17.80 -0.69
C TYR A 142 -0.91 16.47 -0.89
N CYS A 143 0.41 16.47 -0.64
CA CYS A 143 1.27 15.32 -0.89
C CYS A 143 1.32 14.32 0.30
N LEU A 144 0.72 14.67 1.45
CA LEU A 144 0.82 13.83 2.66
C LEU A 144 0.21 12.42 2.51
N PRO A 145 -0.96 12.22 1.87
CA PRO A 145 -1.51 10.88 1.71
C PRO A 145 -0.57 9.93 0.96
N ASP A 146 0.03 10.39 -0.14
CA ASP A 146 0.97 9.58 -0.93
C ASP A 146 2.28 9.37 -0.18
N PHE A 147 2.76 10.38 0.55
CA PHE A 147 3.90 10.23 1.44
C PHE A 147 3.66 9.14 2.50
N PHE A 148 2.53 9.18 3.21
CA PHE A 148 2.22 8.17 4.23
C PHE A 148 2.10 6.77 3.61
N LYS A 149 1.42 6.68 2.47
CA LYS A 149 1.12 5.42 1.81
C LYS A 149 2.33 4.75 1.20
N TYR A 150 3.22 5.49 0.54
CA TYR A 150 4.30 4.90 -0.25
C TYR A 150 5.68 5.04 0.40
N VAL A 151 5.91 6.13 1.15
CA VAL A 151 7.21 6.40 1.79
C VAL A 151 7.21 5.87 3.22
N LEU A 152 6.29 6.37 4.06
CA LEU A 152 6.29 6.04 5.49
C LEU A 152 6.01 4.55 5.73
N SER A 153 5.08 3.95 4.99
CA SER A 153 4.80 2.51 5.07
C SER A 153 6.06 1.66 4.81
N ARG A 154 6.88 2.05 3.84
CA ARG A 154 8.15 1.39 3.51
C ARG A 154 9.22 1.66 4.55
N ALA A 155 9.36 2.92 4.98
CA ALA A 155 10.36 3.33 5.96
C ALA A 155 10.25 2.53 7.27
N ILE A 156 9.01 2.28 7.75
CA ILE A 156 8.75 1.48 8.97
C ILE A 156 9.25 0.03 8.86
N HIS A 157 9.38 -0.50 7.64
CA HIS A 157 9.82 -1.87 7.37
C HIS A 157 11.26 -1.94 6.82
N SER A 158 11.96 -0.80 6.73
CA SER A 158 13.35 -0.76 6.27
C SER A 158 14.29 -1.33 7.34
N THR A 159 15.30 -2.09 6.89
CA THR A 159 16.38 -2.65 7.74
C THR A 159 17.70 -1.90 7.55
N GLU A 160 17.70 -0.79 6.83
CA GLU A 160 18.94 -0.03 6.54
C GLU A 160 19.45 0.77 7.75
N VAL A 161 20.76 1.01 7.78
CA VAL A 161 21.50 1.40 9.01
C VAL A 161 21.93 2.88 9.01
N SER A 162 21.95 3.55 7.85
CA SER A 162 22.39 4.95 7.72
C SER A 162 21.29 5.84 7.11
N GLY A 163 21.25 7.12 7.51
CA GLY A 163 20.17 8.01 7.12
C GLY A 163 20.15 8.40 5.65
N ASP A 164 21.32 8.61 5.04
CA ASP A 164 21.43 8.92 3.62
C ASP A 164 21.06 7.72 2.74
N ASP A 165 21.42 6.51 3.17
CA ASP A 165 21.08 5.28 2.44
C ASP A 165 19.56 5.08 2.42
N ILE A 166 18.90 5.22 3.58
CA ILE A 166 17.44 5.10 3.71
C ILE A 166 16.73 6.12 2.82
N LEU A 167 17.14 7.38 2.86
CA LEU A 167 16.47 8.44 2.08
C LEU A 167 16.64 8.23 0.57
N ASN A 168 17.81 7.76 0.13
CA ASN A 168 18.05 7.47 -1.27
C ASN A 168 17.26 6.23 -1.74
N ASP A 169 17.21 5.14 -0.97
CA ASP A 169 16.36 3.98 -1.29
C ASP A 169 14.88 4.38 -1.36
N LEU A 170 14.40 5.12 -0.36
CA LEU A 170 13.02 5.62 -0.34
C LEU A 170 12.76 6.50 -1.56
N ALA A 171 13.66 7.41 -1.89
CA ALA A 171 13.51 8.26 -3.06
C ALA A 171 13.44 7.47 -4.37
N ASP A 172 14.33 6.50 -4.57
CA ASP A 172 14.41 5.72 -5.81
C ASP A 172 13.23 4.76 -5.96
N THR A 173 12.87 4.08 -4.89
CA THR A 173 11.78 3.10 -4.90
C THR A 173 10.40 3.73 -4.94
N THR A 174 10.25 4.97 -4.47
CA THR A 174 8.96 5.69 -4.45
C THR A 174 8.79 6.72 -5.57
N ARG A 175 9.81 6.95 -6.41
CA ARG A 175 9.87 8.04 -7.41
C ARG A 175 8.66 8.15 -8.37
N PHE A 176 7.94 7.05 -8.60
CA PHE A 176 6.77 7.01 -9.49
C PHE A 176 5.43 7.06 -8.76
N PHE A 177 5.44 7.05 -7.42
CA PHE A 177 4.24 6.96 -6.58
C PHE A 177 3.99 8.20 -5.75
N VAL A 178 4.97 9.11 -5.67
CA VAL A 178 4.86 10.35 -4.90
C VAL A 178 5.02 11.56 -5.80
N ASP A 179 4.41 12.66 -5.39
CA ASP A 179 4.59 13.93 -6.09
C ASP A 179 6.05 14.41 -6.04
N LYS A 180 6.44 15.18 -7.07
CA LYS A 180 7.78 15.77 -7.19
C LYS A 180 8.30 16.49 -5.92
N PRO A 181 7.49 17.21 -5.13
CA PRO A 181 7.96 17.80 -3.88
C PRO A 181 8.45 16.76 -2.87
N VAL A 182 7.76 15.62 -2.75
CA VAL A 182 8.16 14.53 -1.84
C VAL A 182 9.47 13.92 -2.32
N GLN A 183 9.58 13.62 -3.62
CA GLN A 183 10.81 13.08 -4.20
C GLN A 183 12.01 14.02 -3.95
N ARG A 184 11.83 15.32 -4.15
CA ARG A 184 12.88 16.32 -3.89
C ARG A 184 13.23 16.43 -2.42
N PHE A 185 12.23 16.38 -1.55
CA PHE A 185 12.43 16.39 -0.11
C PHE A 185 13.28 15.19 0.35
N LEU A 186 12.98 13.98 -0.13
CA LEU A 186 13.75 12.79 0.21
C LEU A 186 15.18 12.84 -0.35
N THR A 187 15.33 13.22 -1.62
CA THR A 187 16.66 13.25 -2.26
C THR A 187 17.58 14.38 -1.80
N LYS A 188 17.03 15.48 -1.27
CA LYS A 188 17.79 16.74 -1.06
C LYS A 188 17.56 17.39 0.30
N GLY A 189 16.67 16.87 1.14
CA GLY A 189 16.40 17.43 2.46
C GLY A 189 17.46 17.10 3.51
N GLY A 190 18.42 16.23 3.20
CA GLY A 190 19.55 15.87 4.09
C GLY A 190 19.10 15.45 5.49
N ASP A 191 19.87 15.87 6.50
CA ASP A 191 19.61 15.58 7.92
C ASP A 191 18.19 15.95 8.36
N TYR A 192 17.64 17.04 7.82
CA TYR A 192 16.27 17.45 8.15
C TYR A 192 15.23 16.47 7.62
N ALA A 193 15.37 16.01 6.38
CA ALA A 193 14.47 15.00 5.83
C ALA A 193 14.58 13.68 6.58
N PHE A 194 15.80 13.30 6.98
CA PHE A 194 16.04 12.09 7.76
C PHE A 194 15.35 12.16 9.12
N ASP A 195 15.63 13.20 9.90
CA ASP A 195 14.99 13.44 11.20
C ASP A 195 13.46 13.53 11.09
N PHE A 196 12.95 14.21 10.05
CA PHE A 196 11.52 14.28 9.79
C PHE A 196 10.88 12.91 9.50
N VAL A 197 11.49 12.09 8.64
CA VAL A 197 11.00 10.73 8.32
C VAL A 197 11.06 9.84 9.54
N HIS A 198 12.15 9.89 10.32
CA HIS A 198 12.29 9.11 11.55
C HIS A 198 11.18 9.44 12.55
N ARG A 199 10.92 10.72 12.84
CA ARG A 199 9.82 11.12 13.72
C ARG A 199 8.45 10.68 13.20
N CYS A 200 8.28 10.63 11.87
CA CYS A 200 7.06 10.08 11.28
C CYS A 200 6.94 8.55 11.50
N MET A 201 8.06 7.82 11.53
CA MET A 201 8.09 6.40 11.88
C MET A 201 7.72 6.19 13.35
N ASP A 202 8.27 6.98 14.26
CA ASP A 202 7.95 6.95 15.69
C ASP A 202 6.43 7.20 15.91
N MET A 203 5.91 8.25 15.29
CA MET A 203 4.48 8.57 15.26
C MET A 203 3.62 7.39 14.77
N ALA A 204 4.05 6.71 13.72
CA ALA A 204 3.32 5.57 13.17
C ALA A 204 3.37 4.33 14.09
N GLN A 205 4.47 4.11 14.80
CA GLN A 205 4.61 3.02 15.77
C GLN A 205 3.74 3.27 17.02
N GLU A 206 3.75 4.48 17.57
CA GLU A 206 2.90 4.87 18.70
C GLU A 206 1.40 4.77 18.35
N PHE A 207 1.01 5.17 17.14
CA PHE A 207 -0.37 5.02 16.69
C PHE A 207 -0.79 3.54 16.66
N ARG A 208 0.08 2.63 16.19
CA ARG A 208 -0.19 1.18 16.15
C ARG A 208 -0.28 0.56 17.56
N SER A 209 0.48 1.06 18.52
CA SER A 209 0.41 0.62 19.92
C SER A 209 -0.82 1.12 20.67
N ARG A 210 -1.75 1.81 19.96
CA ARG A 210 -2.97 2.45 20.50
C ARG A 210 -2.67 3.54 21.53
N GLN A 211 -1.50 4.16 21.44
CA GLN A 211 -1.17 5.33 22.25
C GLN A 211 -1.75 6.61 21.62
N LEU A 212 -2.10 7.57 22.47
CA LEU A 212 -2.49 8.91 22.03
C LEU A 212 -1.26 9.62 21.48
N VAL A 213 -1.22 9.83 20.17
CA VAL A 213 -0.11 10.51 19.52
C VAL A 213 -0.34 12.02 19.57
N ALA A 214 0.40 12.71 20.44
CA ALA A 214 0.37 14.16 20.55
C ALA A 214 1.51 14.79 19.71
N PRO A 215 1.26 15.88 18.95
CA PRO A 215 2.30 16.55 18.15
C PRO A 215 3.56 16.92 18.93
N GLU A 216 3.39 17.32 20.20
CA GLU A 216 4.47 17.69 21.09
C GLU A 216 5.33 16.50 21.52
N HIS A 217 4.75 15.29 21.56
CA HIS A 217 5.44 14.07 21.99
C HIS A 217 6.40 13.55 20.92
N VAL A 218 5.94 13.53 19.66
CA VAL A 218 6.73 13.03 18.50
C VAL A 218 7.57 14.12 17.83
N GLY A 219 7.44 15.38 18.26
CA GLY A 219 8.21 16.49 17.70
C GLY A 219 7.86 16.81 16.23
N LEU A 220 6.62 16.53 15.81
CA LEU A 220 6.11 16.81 14.46
C LEU A 220 5.11 17.97 14.46
N PRO A 221 4.98 18.71 13.34
CA PRO A 221 3.92 19.70 13.21
C PRO A 221 2.54 19.06 13.35
N ALA A 222 1.61 19.73 14.06
CA ALA A 222 0.26 19.21 14.29
C ALA A 222 -0.47 18.83 12.99
N ARG A 223 -0.19 19.52 11.87
CA ARG A 223 -0.74 19.15 10.56
C ARG A 223 -0.36 17.71 10.17
N ILE A 224 0.88 17.28 10.42
CA ILE A 224 1.36 15.96 10.02
C ILE A 224 0.65 14.89 10.85
N VAL A 225 0.64 15.09 12.17
CA VAL A 225 0.00 14.15 13.10
C VAL A 225 -1.50 14.03 12.83
N ASN A 226 -2.21 15.16 12.71
CA ASN A 226 -3.64 15.15 12.45
C ASN A 226 -3.97 14.49 11.10
N HIS A 227 -3.24 14.85 10.03
CA HIS A 227 -3.44 14.22 8.73
C HIS A 227 -3.10 12.73 8.74
N TYR A 228 -2.08 12.30 9.48
CA TYR A 228 -1.75 10.89 9.62
C TYR A 228 -2.83 10.13 10.39
N ILE A 229 -3.34 10.67 11.50
CA ILE A 229 -4.45 10.07 12.26
C ILE A 229 -5.69 9.95 11.35
N ASP A 230 -6.07 11.01 10.64
CA ASP A 230 -7.20 10.98 9.71
C ASP A 230 -6.99 9.97 8.59
N TRP A 231 -5.78 9.91 8.01
CA TRP A 231 -5.43 8.98 6.96
C TRP A 231 -5.44 7.53 7.48
N ALA A 232 -4.80 7.25 8.61
CA ALA A 232 -4.70 5.93 9.21
C ALA A 232 -6.07 5.42 9.70
N GLN A 233 -6.90 6.29 10.28
CA GLN A 233 -8.28 5.95 10.62
C GLN A 233 -9.12 5.63 9.38
N LYS A 234 -8.92 6.35 8.27
CA LYS A 234 -9.58 6.03 6.99
C LYS A 234 -9.06 4.73 6.39
N GLU A 235 -7.76 4.46 6.44
CA GLU A 235 -7.20 3.18 5.99
C GLU A 235 -7.69 2.01 6.87
N VAL A 236 -7.81 2.21 8.19
CA VAL A 236 -8.42 1.23 9.12
C VAL A 236 -9.93 1.09 8.85
N ALA A 237 -10.65 2.18 8.59
CA ALA A 237 -12.09 2.17 8.30
C ALA A 237 -12.40 1.49 6.95
N VAL A 238 -11.61 1.81 5.93
CA VAL A 238 -11.63 1.13 4.61
C VAL A 238 -11.19 -0.33 4.75
N GLY A 239 -10.28 -0.63 5.68
CA GLY A 239 -9.92 -1.98 6.10
C GLY A 239 -11.03 -2.72 6.88
N SER A 240 -11.94 -2.00 7.53
CA SER A 240 -13.04 -2.58 8.32
C SER A 240 -14.37 -2.73 7.57
N GLU A 241 -14.56 -2.09 6.42
CA GLU A 241 -15.76 -2.26 5.58
C GLU A 241 -15.53 -3.01 4.25
N SER A 242 -14.30 -3.46 3.97
CA SER A 242 -14.07 -4.56 3.02
C SER A 242 -12.72 -5.22 3.26
N ASP A 243 -12.66 -6.09 4.27
CA ASP A 243 -11.56 -7.04 4.38
C ASP A 243 -11.69 -8.05 3.24
N GLY A 244 -10.99 -7.75 2.15
CA GLY A 244 -11.25 -8.36 0.86
C GLY A 244 -10.14 -8.01 -0.10
N HIS A 245 -8.92 -8.48 0.17
CA HIS A 245 -8.24 -9.13 -0.94
C HIS A 245 -9.27 -10.12 -1.51
N TYR A 246 -9.80 -9.88 -2.71
CA TYR A 246 -10.69 -10.85 -3.36
C TYR A 246 -9.82 -12.03 -3.78
N LEU A 247 -9.37 -12.79 -2.78
CA LEU A 247 -8.49 -13.91 -2.95
C LEU A 247 -9.32 -15.02 -3.54
N ARG A 248 -8.97 -15.40 -4.76
CA ARG A 248 -9.65 -16.48 -5.47
C ARG A 248 -9.37 -17.79 -4.74
N SER A 249 -10.42 -18.57 -4.52
CA SER A 249 -10.30 -19.85 -3.80
C SER A 249 -9.66 -20.92 -4.66
N PRO A 250 -8.73 -21.73 -4.13
CA PRO A 250 -8.26 -22.94 -4.78
C PRO A 250 -9.40 -23.85 -5.21
N SER A 251 -9.23 -24.56 -6.33
CA SER A 251 -10.24 -25.49 -6.85
C SER A 251 -9.63 -26.83 -7.23
N LEU A 252 -10.36 -27.90 -6.93
CA LEU A 252 -9.95 -29.25 -7.28
C LEU A 252 -10.38 -29.56 -8.72
N GLN A 253 -9.45 -30.10 -9.50
CA GLN A 253 -9.70 -30.51 -10.89
C GLN A 253 -9.15 -31.91 -11.15
N TYR A 254 -9.73 -32.58 -12.15
CA TYR A 254 -9.29 -33.87 -12.64
C TYR A 254 -8.86 -33.76 -14.10
N GLN A 255 -7.62 -34.16 -14.39
CA GLN A 255 -6.99 -34.17 -15.69
C GLN A 255 -6.68 -35.62 -16.09
N PRO A 256 -7.60 -36.33 -16.78
CA PRO A 256 -7.49 -37.76 -17.05
C PRO A 256 -6.25 -38.14 -17.88
N TYR A 257 -5.85 -37.29 -18.82
CA TYR A 257 -4.72 -37.53 -19.73
C TYR A 257 -3.40 -36.90 -19.29
N GLU A 258 -3.36 -36.27 -18.10
CA GLU A 258 -2.18 -35.55 -17.61
C GLU A 258 -1.80 -35.96 -16.18
N LEU A 259 -2.02 -35.08 -15.19
CA LEU A 259 -1.53 -35.22 -13.83
C LEU A 259 -2.54 -35.91 -12.88
N GLY A 260 -3.72 -36.30 -13.35
CA GLY A 260 -4.77 -36.89 -12.53
C GLY A 260 -5.48 -35.86 -11.67
N ILE A 261 -5.54 -36.06 -10.34
CA ILE A 261 -6.14 -35.08 -9.43
C ILE A 261 -5.15 -33.95 -9.15
N VAL A 262 -5.53 -32.73 -9.50
CA VAL A 262 -4.73 -31.53 -9.27
C VAL A 262 -5.50 -30.49 -8.45
N ILE A 263 -4.75 -29.70 -7.68
CA ILE A 263 -5.23 -28.43 -7.15
C ILE A 263 -4.81 -27.31 -8.06
N ASN A 264 -5.79 -26.54 -8.50
CA ASN A 264 -5.58 -25.27 -9.16
C ASN A 264 -5.48 -24.17 -8.09
N LEU A 265 -4.32 -23.54 -8.00
CA LEU A 265 -4.05 -22.36 -7.19
C LEU A 265 -4.24 -21.14 -8.09
N PRO A 266 -5.38 -20.44 -8.02
CA PRO A 266 -5.71 -19.40 -8.97
C PRO A 266 -4.81 -18.18 -8.79
N ALA A 267 -4.60 -17.43 -9.87
CA ALA A 267 -3.85 -16.19 -9.81
C ALA A 267 -4.46 -15.22 -8.78
N GLN A 268 -3.61 -14.55 -8.00
CA GLN A 268 -4.02 -13.61 -6.95
C GLN A 268 -3.63 -12.19 -7.34
N SER A 269 -4.47 -11.22 -7.01
CA SER A 269 -4.17 -9.80 -7.15
C SER A 269 -4.21 -9.15 -5.78
N LEU A 270 -3.03 -8.78 -5.27
CA LEU A 270 -2.90 -8.07 -4.01
C LEU A 270 -2.83 -6.57 -4.28
N LYS A 271 -3.50 -5.79 -3.42
CA LYS A 271 -3.31 -4.34 -3.35
C LYS A 271 -1.97 -4.10 -2.65
N GLY A 272 -1.10 -3.28 -3.23
CA GLY A 272 0.23 -3.03 -2.69
C GLY A 272 1.29 -4.01 -3.20
N TRP A 273 2.52 -3.74 -2.80
CA TRP A 273 3.71 -4.47 -3.22
C TRP A 273 4.08 -5.48 -2.15
N VAL A 274 4.16 -6.75 -2.53
CA VAL A 274 4.59 -7.84 -1.64
C VAL A 274 5.91 -8.43 -2.13
N GLN A 275 6.81 -8.80 -1.23
CA GLN A 275 8.13 -9.36 -1.56
C GLN A 275 8.10 -10.88 -1.66
N THR A 276 7.24 -11.54 -0.88
CA THR A 276 7.02 -12.98 -0.95
C THR A 276 5.54 -13.29 -1.10
N ALA A 277 5.24 -14.32 -1.89
CA ALA A 277 3.90 -14.88 -2.02
C ALA A 277 4.03 -16.40 -2.05
N GLU A 278 3.37 -17.07 -1.11
CA GLU A 278 3.50 -18.51 -0.91
C GLU A 278 2.14 -19.16 -0.67
N TRP A 279 1.95 -20.33 -1.25
CA TRP A 279 0.89 -21.25 -0.83
C TRP A 279 1.46 -22.32 0.10
N LYS A 280 0.81 -22.50 1.24
CA LYS A 280 1.12 -23.54 2.21
C LYS A 280 0.00 -24.57 2.18
N ILE A 281 0.33 -25.82 1.88
CA ILE A 281 -0.64 -26.91 1.74
C ILE A 281 -0.35 -27.95 2.81
N ILE A 282 -1.33 -28.22 3.66
CA ILE A 282 -1.28 -29.20 4.74
C ILE A 282 -2.44 -30.18 4.53
N SER A 283 -2.18 -31.47 4.71
CA SER A 283 -3.21 -32.50 4.76
C SER A 283 -3.40 -33.04 6.17
N ASP A 284 -4.45 -33.81 6.39
CA ASP A 284 -4.65 -34.63 7.59
C ASP A 284 -3.49 -35.62 7.84
N LYS A 285 -2.77 -36.02 6.79
CA LYS A 285 -1.58 -36.89 6.87
C LYS A 285 -0.26 -36.14 7.13
N GLY A 286 -0.33 -34.82 7.30
CA GLY A 286 0.83 -33.96 7.60
C GLY A 286 1.09 -32.86 6.57
N PHE A 287 2.19 -32.14 6.78
CA PHE A 287 2.65 -31.06 5.89
C PHE A 287 3.05 -31.62 4.53
N LEU A 288 2.47 -31.08 3.45
CA LEU A 288 2.75 -31.55 2.10
C LEU A 288 3.78 -30.67 1.40
N LYS A 289 3.50 -29.37 1.28
CA LYS A 289 4.34 -28.50 0.44
C LYS A 289 4.16 -27.01 0.76
N ARG A 290 5.23 -26.25 0.58
CA ARG A 290 5.21 -24.78 0.37
C ARG A 290 5.57 -24.48 -1.07
N VAL A 291 4.80 -23.59 -1.69
CA VAL A 291 4.93 -23.24 -3.10
C VAL A 291 5.12 -21.74 -3.17
N ARG A 292 6.36 -21.31 -3.42
CA ARG A 292 6.69 -19.89 -3.58
C ARG A 292 6.47 -19.48 -5.03
N HIS A 293 5.75 -18.39 -5.24
CA HIS A 293 5.45 -17.87 -6.56
C HIS A 293 6.34 -16.69 -6.93
N PRO A 294 6.65 -16.54 -8.24
CA PRO A 294 7.16 -15.28 -8.76
C PRO A 294 6.04 -14.22 -8.74
N ILE A 295 6.40 -12.97 -8.45
CA ILE A 295 5.47 -11.85 -8.32
C ILE A 295 5.65 -10.92 -9.51
N ARG A 296 4.54 -10.53 -10.15
CA ARG A 296 4.52 -9.53 -11.22
C ARG A 296 3.95 -8.23 -10.69
N TYR A 297 4.65 -7.13 -10.90
CA TYR A 297 4.19 -5.81 -10.46
C TYR A 297 3.50 -5.09 -11.61
N ILE A 298 2.22 -4.75 -11.43
CA ILE A 298 1.42 -3.99 -12.41
C ILE A 298 0.84 -2.76 -11.71
N GLY A 299 1.49 -1.62 -11.89
CA GLY A 299 1.12 -0.37 -11.23
C GLY A 299 1.18 -0.51 -9.70
N SER A 300 0.04 -0.39 -9.03
CA SER A 300 -0.10 -0.46 -7.57
C SER A 300 -0.51 -1.85 -7.04
N LYS A 301 -0.44 -2.89 -7.89
CA LYS A 301 -0.85 -4.26 -7.56
C LYS A 301 0.29 -5.25 -7.74
N SER A 302 0.29 -6.26 -6.88
CA SER A 302 1.10 -7.47 -7.05
C SER A 302 0.23 -8.58 -7.61
N GLU A 303 0.60 -9.09 -8.78
CA GLU A 303 -0.05 -10.24 -9.40
C GLU A 303 0.78 -11.50 -9.18
N ILE A 304 0.13 -12.49 -8.61
CA ILE A 304 0.66 -13.83 -8.39
C ILE A 304 0.04 -14.72 -9.46
N PRO A 305 0.84 -15.38 -10.31
CA PRO A 305 0.31 -16.22 -11.38
C PRO A 305 -0.35 -17.48 -10.83
N GLU A 306 -1.24 -18.04 -11.64
CA GLU A 306 -1.88 -19.33 -11.41
C GLU A 306 -0.87 -20.47 -11.48
N GLN A 307 -1.10 -21.53 -10.71
CA GLN A 307 -0.29 -22.75 -10.75
C GLN A 307 -1.12 -23.97 -10.41
N GLU A 308 -0.79 -25.09 -11.04
CA GLU A 308 -1.40 -26.39 -10.76
C GLU A 308 -0.40 -27.33 -10.10
N LEU A 309 -0.90 -28.15 -9.17
CA LEU A 309 -0.09 -29.12 -8.44
C LEU A 309 -0.85 -30.44 -8.28
N PRO A 310 -0.19 -31.59 -8.51
CA PRO A 310 -0.80 -32.88 -8.20
C PRO A 310 -1.01 -33.02 -6.70
N LEU A 311 -2.13 -33.62 -6.31
CA LEU A 311 -2.48 -33.88 -4.91
C LEU A 311 -2.56 -35.38 -4.62
N PHE A 312 -2.00 -35.80 -3.48
CA PHE A 312 -2.09 -37.18 -2.99
C PHE A 312 -3.34 -37.39 -2.13
N PRO A 313 -4.14 -38.44 -2.33
CA PRO A 313 -5.38 -38.67 -1.60
C PRO A 313 -5.30 -38.43 -0.08
N ALA A 314 -6.13 -37.50 0.40
CA ALA A 314 -6.21 -37.03 1.79
C ALA A 314 -7.68 -36.88 2.20
N GLU A 315 -7.97 -36.81 3.50
CA GLU A 315 -9.34 -36.59 4.02
C GLU A 315 -9.69 -35.10 4.09
N GLU A 316 -8.68 -34.25 4.25
CA GLU A 316 -8.83 -32.80 4.32
C GLU A 316 -7.55 -32.14 3.82
N TYR A 317 -7.71 -31.03 3.08
CA TYR A 317 -6.60 -30.09 2.86
C TYR A 317 -6.90 -28.75 3.49
N ARG A 318 -5.89 -28.20 4.16
CA ARG A 318 -5.80 -26.80 4.56
C ARG A 318 -4.81 -26.12 3.65
N ILE A 319 -5.32 -25.17 2.87
CA ILE A 319 -4.55 -24.42 1.89
C ILE A 319 -4.54 -22.97 2.36
N THR A 320 -3.36 -22.46 2.67
CA THR A 320 -3.17 -21.10 3.18
C THR A 320 -2.37 -20.30 2.16
N PHE A 321 -2.85 -19.10 1.82
CA PHE A 321 -2.08 -18.14 1.05
C PHE A 321 -1.41 -17.15 1.99
N LEU A 322 -0.10 -17.00 1.84
CA LEU A 322 0.75 -16.11 2.62
C LEU A 322 1.37 -15.06 1.71
N ALA A 323 1.44 -13.83 2.19
CA ALA A 323 2.26 -12.78 1.59
C ALA A 323 3.14 -12.15 2.68
N ASP A 324 4.43 -11.96 2.39
CA ASP A 324 5.40 -11.40 3.35
C ASP A 324 5.35 -12.09 4.72
N ASN A 325 5.27 -13.43 4.70
CA ASN A 325 5.12 -14.30 5.87
C ASN A 325 3.85 -14.09 6.71
N THR A 326 2.91 -13.27 6.25
CA THR A 326 1.60 -13.06 6.88
C THR A 326 0.56 -13.95 6.22
N GLU A 327 -0.19 -14.72 7.02
CA GLU A 327 -1.30 -15.53 6.51
C GLU A 327 -2.48 -14.62 6.14
N LEU A 328 -2.79 -14.52 4.84
CA LEU A 328 -3.88 -13.68 4.36
C LEU A 328 -5.22 -14.41 4.38
N ARG A 329 -5.24 -15.69 4.00
CA ARG A 329 -6.45 -16.51 4.02
C ARG A 329 -6.14 -18.01 4.01
N THR A 330 -6.99 -18.78 4.69
CA THR A 330 -6.98 -20.24 4.66
C THR A 330 -8.30 -20.78 4.13
N TRP A 331 -8.22 -21.72 3.18
CA TRP A 331 -9.34 -22.51 2.69
C TRP A 331 -9.23 -23.95 3.19
N VAL A 332 -10.36 -24.52 3.56
CA VAL A 332 -10.47 -25.93 3.94
C VAL A 332 -11.23 -26.65 2.83
N LEU A 333 -10.59 -27.66 2.24
CA LEU A 333 -11.20 -28.53 1.25
C LEU A 333 -11.47 -29.89 1.91
N PRO A 334 -12.73 -30.16 2.31
CA PRO A 334 -13.09 -31.46 2.86
C PRO A 334 -13.16 -32.50 1.74
N ILE A 335 -12.57 -33.67 1.98
CA ILE A 335 -12.77 -34.87 1.18
C ILE A 335 -13.60 -35.85 2.05
N PRO A 336 -14.95 -35.78 2.00
CA PRO A 336 -15.82 -36.61 2.83
C PRO A 336 -15.49 -38.11 2.77
N LYS A 337 -15.34 -38.73 3.96
CA LYS A 337 -15.18 -40.18 4.19
C LYS A 337 -16.32 -41.03 3.65
N ASN A 338 -17.53 -40.49 3.67
CA ASN A 338 -18.76 -41.26 3.39
C ASN A 338 -19.18 -41.23 1.91
N LYS A 339 -18.34 -40.68 1.02
CA LYS A 339 -18.57 -40.70 -0.43
C LYS A 339 -17.39 -41.41 -1.10
N PRO A 340 -17.57 -42.66 -1.58
CA PRO A 340 -16.49 -43.48 -2.13
C PRO A 340 -15.97 -43.00 -3.49
N PHE A 341 -16.54 -41.92 -4.03
CA PHE A 341 -16.14 -41.34 -5.30
C PHE A 341 -16.22 -39.81 -5.33
N ARG A 342 -15.57 -39.22 -6.31
CA ARG A 342 -15.72 -37.82 -6.74
C ARG A 342 -16.08 -37.79 -8.22
N ALA A 343 -17.01 -36.92 -8.56
CA ALA A 343 -17.48 -36.71 -9.91
C ALA A 343 -16.89 -35.41 -10.48
N PHE A 344 -16.41 -35.44 -11.72
CA PHE A 344 -15.83 -34.28 -12.38
C PHE A 344 -16.46 -34.12 -13.77
N HIS A 345 -16.68 -32.87 -14.16
CA HIS A 345 -17.18 -32.58 -15.51
C HIS A 345 -16.16 -33.02 -16.57
N PRO A 346 -16.59 -33.66 -17.67
CA PRO A 346 -15.69 -34.14 -18.72
C PRO A 346 -15.00 -32.99 -19.47
N ASP A 347 -15.70 -31.88 -19.69
CA ASP A 347 -15.21 -30.78 -20.52
C ASP A 347 -14.12 -29.93 -19.85
N ASN A 348 -14.20 -29.76 -18.52
CA ASN A 348 -13.35 -28.81 -17.79
C ASN A 348 -12.70 -29.40 -16.54
N GLY A 349 -12.91 -30.69 -16.27
CA GLY A 349 -12.32 -31.40 -15.14
C GLY A 349 -12.75 -30.89 -13.77
N ARG A 350 -13.73 -29.97 -13.65
CA ARG A 350 -14.10 -29.37 -12.36
C ARG A 350 -14.94 -30.32 -11.53
N LEU A 351 -14.72 -30.26 -10.22
CA LEU A 351 -15.48 -31.04 -9.24
C LEU A 351 -16.98 -30.70 -9.28
N ILE A 352 -17.79 -31.75 -9.47
CA ILE A 352 -19.25 -31.70 -9.36
C ILE A 352 -19.61 -31.76 -7.87
N ARG A 353 -20.30 -30.72 -7.38
CA ARG A 353 -20.65 -30.55 -5.95
C ARG A 353 -22.05 -31.05 -5.58
N THR A 354 -22.87 -31.40 -6.56
CA THR A 354 -24.23 -31.89 -6.35
C THR A 354 -24.23 -33.29 -5.72
N GLU A 355 -25.28 -33.62 -4.98
CA GLU A 355 -25.40 -34.95 -4.37
C GLU A 355 -25.73 -36.05 -5.38
N GLY A 356 -26.27 -35.68 -6.55
CA GLY A 356 -26.48 -36.57 -7.69
C GLY A 356 -25.56 -36.24 -8.86
N ILE A 357 -25.26 -37.26 -9.67
CA ILE A 357 -24.62 -37.13 -10.98
C ILE A 357 -25.74 -36.93 -12.00
N SER A 358 -25.60 -35.93 -12.88
CA SER A 358 -26.51 -35.71 -14.01
C SER A 358 -26.46 -36.91 -14.97
N GLY A 359 -27.49 -37.15 -15.79
CA GLY A 359 -27.47 -38.20 -16.83
C GLY A 359 -26.51 -37.93 -18.00
N GLU A 360 -25.48 -37.12 -17.76
CA GLU A 360 -24.48 -36.64 -18.72
C GLU A 360 -23.15 -37.36 -18.47
N GLU A 361 -22.28 -37.38 -19.48
CA GLU A 361 -20.93 -37.93 -19.36
C GLU A 361 -20.19 -37.29 -18.18
N THR A 362 -19.53 -38.10 -17.35
CA THR A 362 -18.90 -37.65 -16.10
C THR A 362 -17.70 -38.52 -15.77
N TRP A 363 -16.60 -37.90 -15.33
CA TRP A 363 -15.47 -38.63 -14.79
C TRP A 363 -15.72 -39.00 -13.33
N LEU A 364 -15.51 -40.28 -12.99
CA LEU A 364 -15.59 -40.77 -11.62
C LEU A 364 -14.21 -41.20 -11.14
N VAL A 365 -13.73 -40.55 -10.08
CA VAL A 365 -12.53 -41.00 -9.36
C VAL A 365 -12.97 -41.71 -8.10
N LEU A 366 -12.68 -43.02 -8.03
CA LEU A 366 -13.07 -43.90 -6.94
C LEU A 366 -11.96 -43.99 -5.88
N GLN A 367 -12.37 -44.19 -4.63
CA GLN A 367 -11.45 -44.64 -3.59
C GLN A 367 -10.97 -46.07 -3.90
N HIS A 368 -9.73 -46.37 -3.52
CA HIS A 368 -9.17 -47.70 -3.72
C HIS A 368 -10.05 -48.79 -3.08
N GLY A 369 -10.26 -49.89 -3.82
CA GLY A 369 -11.12 -50.99 -3.38
C GLY A 369 -12.61 -50.83 -3.70
N TRP A 370 -13.03 -49.68 -4.25
CA TRP A 370 -14.39 -49.47 -4.73
C TRP A 370 -14.49 -49.67 -6.24
N THR A 371 -15.59 -50.28 -6.67
CA THR A 371 -15.94 -50.50 -8.08
C THR A 371 -17.33 -49.95 -8.35
N VAL A 372 -17.58 -49.54 -9.60
CA VAL A 372 -18.92 -49.09 -10.03
C VAL A 372 -19.66 -50.29 -10.59
N GLN A 373 -20.85 -50.57 -10.04
CA GLN A 373 -21.77 -51.52 -10.67
C GLN A 373 -22.52 -50.78 -11.78
N THR A 374 -22.18 -51.11 -13.01
CA THR A 374 -22.74 -50.52 -14.22
C THR A 374 -24.06 -51.21 -14.54
N GLY A 375 -25.16 -50.67 -14.01
CA GLY A 375 -26.51 -51.04 -14.45
C GLY A 375 -26.77 -50.47 -15.85
N GLU A 376 -27.60 -49.43 -15.94
CA GLU A 376 -27.86 -48.70 -17.20
C GLU A 376 -26.74 -47.71 -17.58
N VAL A 377 -25.70 -47.56 -16.76
CA VAL A 377 -24.58 -46.65 -16.98
C VAL A 377 -23.53 -47.32 -17.86
N LYS A 378 -23.24 -46.74 -19.02
CA LYS A 378 -22.20 -47.20 -19.93
C LYS A 378 -20.84 -46.60 -19.54
N VAL A 379 -19.84 -47.44 -19.29
CA VAL A 379 -18.44 -47.00 -19.16
C VAL A 379 -17.93 -46.68 -20.56
N ILE A 380 -17.49 -45.44 -20.75
CA ILE A 380 -16.94 -44.95 -22.02
C ILE A 380 -15.43 -45.17 -22.05
N GLU A 381 -14.75 -44.88 -20.95
CA GLU A 381 -13.29 -44.96 -20.82
C GLU A 381 -12.90 -45.23 -19.36
N GLU A 382 -11.83 -46.00 -19.16
CA GLU A 382 -11.28 -46.35 -17.84
C GLU A 382 -9.76 -46.22 -17.85
N PHE A 383 -9.22 -45.56 -16.83
CA PHE A 383 -7.78 -45.38 -16.66
C PHE A 383 -7.25 -46.30 -15.56
N PRO A 384 -5.99 -46.79 -15.68
CA PRO A 384 -5.36 -47.53 -14.61
C PRO A 384 -5.27 -46.67 -13.33
N PRO A 385 -5.09 -47.30 -12.15
CA PRO A 385 -4.91 -46.59 -10.90
C PRO A 385 -3.83 -45.51 -11.05
N TRP A 386 -4.17 -44.27 -10.69
CA TRP A 386 -3.25 -43.14 -10.80
C TRP A 386 -2.03 -43.35 -9.90
N VAL A 387 -0.84 -43.32 -10.51
CA VAL A 387 0.45 -43.35 -9.81
C VAL A 387 1.18 -42.02 -10.06
N PRO A 388 1.38 -41.18 -9.03
CA PRO A 388 2.05 -39.89 -9.21
C PRO A 388 3.53 -40.01 -9.59
N PRO A 389 4.09 -39.03 -10.32
CA PRO A 389 5.52 -38.99 -10.61
C PRO A 389 6.35 -38.93 -9.32
N GLY A 390 7.21 -39.93 -9.09
CA GLY A 390 8.08 -40.01 -7.90
C GLY A 390 7.59 -40.94 -6.78
N GLY A 391 6.45 -41.62 -6.93
CA GLY A 391 6.04 -42.70 -6.03
C GLY A 391 6.77 -44.00 -6.35
N THR A 392 7.44 -44.61 -5.37
CA THR A 392 7.89 -46.00 -5.48
C THR A 392 6.67 -46.91 -5.59
N THR A 393 6.72 -47.84 -6.55
CA THR A 393 5.78 -48.96 -6.68
C THR A 393 5.86 -49.83 -5.43
N GLY A 394 5.07 -49.49 -4.42
CA GLY A 394 4.90 -50.25 -3.19
C GLY A 394 3.42 -50.42 -2.92
N ALA A 395 2.89 -51.60 -3.25
CA ALA A 395 1.52 -52.04 -3.06
C ALA A 395 0.50 -51.62 -4.13
N CYS A 396 0.58 -52.23 -5.30
CA CYS A 396 -0.60 -52.61 -6.08
C CYS A 396 -0.25 -53.87 -6.89
N LEU A 397 -0.35 -55.03 -6.25
CA LEU A 397 -0.45 -56.30 -6.97
C LEU A 397 -1.85 -56.36 -7.58
N SER A 398 -1.87 -56.53 -8.90
CA SER A 398 -3.03 -56.84 -9.71
C SER A 398 -3.80 -58.04 -9.16
N ASN A 399 -5.12 -58.00 -9.22
CA ASN A 399 -5.91 -59.19 -9.52
C ASN A 399 -7.07 -58.79 -10.45
N SER A 400 -6.94 -59.22 -11.70
CA SER A 400 -7.99 -59.34 -12.71
C SER A 400 -9.02 -60.40 -12.28
N VAL A 401 -10.31 -60.13 -12.44
CA VAL A 401 -11.32 -61.20 -12.57
C VAL A 401 -12.41 -60.77 -13.56
N ASP A 402 -12.52 -61.54 -14.65
CA ASP A 402 -13.67 -61.60 -15.56
C ASP A 402 -14.95 -61.98 -14.80
N LEU A 403 -16.08 -61.32 -15.11
CA LEU A 403 -17.39 -61.90 -14.80
C LEU A 403 -18.39 -61.76 -15.96
N LEU A 404 -18.74 -62.94 -16.46
CA LEU A 404 -19.99 -63.28 -17.15
C LEU A 404 -21.21 -63.16 -16.21
N ASN A 405 -22.31 -62.65 -16.78
CA ASN A 405 -23.75 -62.91 -16.54
C ASN A 405 -24.36 -62.88 -15.09
N LEU A 406 -25.18 -61.83 -14.85
CA LEU A 406 -26.58 -61.72 -14.32
C LEU A 406 -27.20 -62.81 -13.39
N PRO A 407 -28.29 -62.56 -12.62
CA PRO A 407 -28.95 -61.31 -12.15
C PRO A 407 -29.36 -61.26 -10.64
N TYR A 408 -29.76 -60.06 -10.20
CA TYR A 408 -30.67 -59.67 -9.09
C TYR A 408 -31.06 -60.65 -7.96
N GLY A 409 -30.83 -60.21 -6.71
CA GLY A 409 -31.48 -60.73 -5.49
C GLY A 409 -31.64 -59.64 -4.42
N ASP A 410 -32.90 -59.33 -4.10
CA ASP A 410 -33.49 -58.37 -3.16
C ASP A 410 -32.90 -58.35 -1.72
N PRO A 411 -32.67 -57.19 -1.06
CA PRO A 411 -32.30 -57.14 0.34
C PRO A 411 -33.56 -57.01 1.22
N LYS A 412 -34.03 -58.13 1.77
CA LYS A 412 -34.90 -58.14 2.97
C LYS A 412 -34.32 -59.06 4.04
N GLY A 413 -34.10 -58.51 5.23
CA GLY A 413 -34.09 -59.29 6.47
C GLY A 413 -33.03 -58.94 7.51
N LYS A 414 -33.33 -57.95 8.35
CA LYS A 414 -33.20 -57.82 9.83
C LYS A 414 -32.62 -59.00 10.65
N PRO A 415 -32.17 -58.78 11.91
CA PRO A 415 -32.50 -57.66 12.82
C PRO A 415 -31.48 -56.53 12.88
#